data_AF-A0A1J9Q2S9-F1
#
_entry.id   AF-A0A1J9Q2S9-F1
#
_cell.length_a   1.000
_cell.length_b   1.000
_cell.length_c   1.000
_cell.angle_alpha   90.00
_cell.angle_beta   90.00
_cell.angle_gamma   90.00
#
_symmetry.space_group_name_H-M   'P 1'
#
loop_
_entity.id
_entity.type
_entity.pdbx_description
1 polymer ?
#
loop_
_entity_poly.entity_id
_entity_poly.type
_entity_poly.pdbx_seq_one_letter_code
_entity_poly.pdbx_strand_id
1 'polypeptide(L)'
;WRWDGDGIEGASEQQQQQGNRWAALTFHWQAVERQVRVEGRVESLSREESETYWRTRERGSQIGAWASQQSKVLWETGPLTAPASASASASAASARLHDPAAIVNGLDTANADADAALINNDEDGRSILDDRVKEMEARFADVEEIPLPPFWGGIRIVPESVEFWQGRKSRLHDRFRYVRVHGKVETADETAKAFKWRIQRLSP
;
A
#
# COMPACT_ATOMS: atom_id res chain seq x y z
N TRP A 1 -5.67 -2.54 1.15
CA TRP A 1 -6.30 -2.03 -0.08
C TRP A 1 -5.60 -2.70 -1.24
N ARG A 2 -6.32 -3.52 -2.00
CA ARG A 2 -5.81 -4.18 -3.21
C ARG A 2 -6.47 -3.48 -4.39
N TRP A 3 -5.69 -2.87 -5.26
CA TRP A 3 -6.17 -2.28 -6.49
C TRP A 3 -5.96 -3.32 -7.58
N ASP A 4 -7.00 -4.11 -7.86
CA ASP A 4 -7.01 -4.99 -9.02
C ASP A 4 -7.43 -4.10 -10.19
N GLY A 5 -6.42 -3.54 -10.83
CA GLY A 5 -6.61 -2.65 -11.96
C GLY A 5 -7.48 -3.25 -13.04
N ASP A 6 -8.28 -2.37 -13.64
CA ASP A 6 -9.27 -2.63 -14.67
C ASP A 6 -9.75 -4.06 -14.69
N GLY A 7 -10.94 -4.25 -14.12
CA GLY A 7 -11.67 -5.51 -14.05
C GLY A 7 -11.17 -6.52 -15.06
N ILE A 8 -10.59 -7.60 -14.53
CA ILE A 8 -10.41 -8.87 -15.25
C ILE A 8 -11.57 -8.99 -16.24
N GLU A 9 -11.30 -9.11 -17.54
CA GLU A 9 -12.35 -9.47 -18.49
C GLU A 9 -13.04 -10.74 -17.95
N GLY A 10 -14.25 -10.58 -17.39
CA GLY A 10 -14.98 -11.62 -16.67
C GLY A 10 -15.27 -11.41 -15.18
N ALA A 11 -14.68 -10.41 -14.50
CA ALA A 11 -15.07 -10.06 -13.14
C ALA A 11 -16.36 -9.23 -13.15
N SER A 12 -17.45 -9.85 -12.67
CA SER A 12 -18.75 -9.19 -12.55
C SER A 12 -18.65 -7.86 -11.80
N GLU A 13 -19.44 -6.86 -12.22
CA GLU A 13 -19.57 -5.52 -11.62
C GLU A 13 -19.79 -5.55 -10.09
N GLN A 14 -20.26 -6.69 -9.56
CA GLN A 14 -20.44 -6.97 -8.13
C GLN A 14 -19.14 -7.23 -7.35
N GLN A 15 -18.07 -7.74 -7.97
CA GLN A 15 -16.79 -8.00 -7.28
C GLN A 15 -15.97 -6.72 -7.07
N GLN A 16 -16.10 -5.71 -7.94
CA GLN A 16 -15.48 -4.39 -7.78
C GLN A 16 -16.18 -3.52 -6.70
N GLN A 17 -17.30 -3.98 -6.13
CA GLN A 17 -18.06 -3.28 -5.09
C GLN A 17 -17.66 -3.63 -3.66
N GLN A 18 -16.73 -4.56 -3.45
CA GLN A 18 -16.37 -5.01 -2.09
C GLN A 18 -15.32 -4.10 -1.45
N GLY A 19 -15.76 -3.07 -0.70
CA GLY A 19 -14.89 -2.29 0.16
C GLY A 19 -15.47 -0.95 0.62
N ASN A 20 -14.90 -0.38 1.68
CA ASN A 20 -15.24 0.97 2.12
C ASN A 20 -14.73 2.00 1.11
N ARG A 21 -15.63 2.65 0.36
CA ARG A 21 -15.27 3.70 -0.61
C ARG A 21 -15.05 5.08 0.00
N TRP A 22 -14.90 5.20 1.31
CA TRP A 22 -14.60 6.47 1.95
C TRP A 22 -13.10 6.64 2.20
N ALA A 23 -12.60 7.83 1.90
CA ALA A 23 -11.25 8.23 2.24
C ALA A 23 -11.22 9.65 2.82
N ALA A 24 -10.11 9.94 3.50
CA ALA A 24 -9.78 11.27 3.98
C ALA A 24 -8.35 11.63 3.55
N LEU A 25 -8.14 12.88 3.18
CA LEU A 25 -6.84 13.45 2.84
C LEU A 25 -6.58 14.66 3.74
N THR A 26 -5.36 14.78 4.26
CA THR A 26 -4.93 15.92 5.06
C THR A 26 -3.72 16.57 4.41
N PHE A 27 -3.88 17.81 3.97
CA PHE A 27 -2.77 18.69 3.65
C PHE A 27 -2.37 19.42 4.92
N HIS A 28 -1.09 19.33 5.30
CA HIS A 28 -0.55 20.04 6.46
C HIS A 28 0.64 20.88 6.03
N TRP A 29 0.50 22.20 6.14
CA TRP A 29 1.57 23.16 5.86
C TRP A 29 2.00 23.81 7.17
N GLN A 30 3.01 23.20 7.79
CA GLN A 30 3.54 23.62 9.09
C GLN A 30 3.99 25.10 9.09
N ALA A 31 4.72 25.52 8.05
CA ALA A 31 5.33 26.86 7.98
C ALA A 31 4.30 28.02 7.99
N VAL A 32 3.09 27.77 7.52
CA VAL A 32 1.99 28.75 7.50
C VAL A 32 0.88 28.41 8.49
N GLU A 33 1.10 27.39 9.32
CA GLU A 33 0.14 26.84 10.27
C GLU A 33 -1.25 26.63 9.63
N ARG A 34 -1.28 25.95 8.49
CA ARG A 34 -2.53 25.62 7.80
C ARG A 34 -2.71 24.14 7.65
N GLN A 35 -3.96 23.72 7.76
CA GLN A 35 -4.36 22.36 7.45
C GLN A 35 -5.65 22.38 6.63
N VAL A 36 -5.71 21.54 5.61
CA VAL A 36 -6.93 21.26 4.86
C VAL A 36 -7.24 19.78 4.96
N ARG A 37 -8.44 19.44 5.44
CA ARG A 37 -8.94 18.07 5.46
C ARG A 37 -10.03 17.91 4.41
N VAL A 38 -9.92 16.89 3.57
CA VAL A 38 -10.94 16.54 2.57
C VAL A 38 -11.43 15.15 2.91
N GLU A 39 -12.74 14.98 3.06
CA GLU A 39 -13.38 13.69 3.31
C GLU A 39 -14.43 13.44 2.23
N GLY A 40 -14.47 12.23 1.68
CA GLY A 40 -15.38 11.94 0.58
C GLY A 40 -15.31 10.52 0.07
N ARG A 41 -16.10 10.29 -0.99
CA ARG A 41 -16.11 9.01 -1.69
C ARG A 41 -14.94 8.93 -2.66
N VAL A 42 -14.32 7.77 -2.74
CA VAL A 42 -13.28 7.44 -3.71
C VAL A 42 -13.95 6.89 -4.97
N GLU A 43 -13.53 7.42 -6.11
CA GLU A 43 -13.85 6.93 -7.43
C GLU A 43 -12.55 6.61 -8.17
N SER A 44 -12.54 5.51 -8.91
CA SER A 44 -11.46 5.25 -9.88
C SER A 44 -11.57 6.25 -11.03
N LEU A 45 -10.43 6.70 -11.54
CA LEU A 45 -10.37 7.39 -12.81
C LEU A 45 -10.58 6.39 -13.95
N SER A 46 -11.04 6.88 -15.10
CA SER A 46 -11.10 6.04 -16.30
C SER A 46 -9.69 5.63 -16.74
N ARG A 47 -9.61 4.60 -17.60
CA ARG A 47 -8.34 4.16 -18.17
C ARG A 47 -7.69 5.27 -19.00
N GLU A 48 -8.48 6.03 -19.75
CA GLU A 48 -8.05 7.16 -20.57
C GLU A 48 -7.54 8.34 -19.73
N GLU A 49 -8.25 8.68 -18.64
CA GLU A 49 -7.80 9.70 -17.68
C GLU A 49 -6.46 9.30 -17.04
N SER A 50 -6.34 8.03 -16.63
CA SER A 50 -5.11 7.48 -16.04
C SER A 50 -3.95 7.48 -17.05
N GLU A 51 -4.23 7.13 -18.30
CA GLU A 51 -3.23 7.08 -19.36
C GLU A 51 -2.72 8.48 -19.75
N THR A 52 -3.61 9.48 -19.72
CA THR A 52 -3.23 10.89 -19.96
C THR A 52 -2.19 11.35 -18.94
N TYR A 53 -2.41 11.08 -17.65
CA TYR A 53 -1.42 11.40 -16.62
C TYR A 53 -0.17 10.51 -16.73
N TRP A 54 -0.33 9.22 -17.03
CA TRP A 54 0.78 8.27 -17.21
C TRP A 54 1.81 8.77 -18.24
N ARG A 55 1.35 9.31 -19.37
CA ARG A 55 2.20 9.86 -20.43
C ARG A 55 3.04 11.06 -19.98
N THR A 56 2.61 11.80 -18.94
CA THR A 56 3.39 12.93 -18.40
C THR A 56 4.49 12.51 -17.43
N ARG A 57 4.50 11.25 -16.98
CA ARG A 57 5.48 10.76 -16.01
C ARG A 57 6.84 10.56 -16.67
N GLU A 58 7.90 10.86 -15.93
CA GLU A 58 9.26 10.54 -16.34
C GLU A 58 9.42 9.03 -16.59
N ARG A 59 10.27 8.67 -17.55
CA ARG A 59 10.48 7.28 -17.97
C ARG A 59 10.87 6.35 -16.81
N GLY A 60 11.77 6.78 -15.94
CA GLY A 60 12.15 6.00 -14.74
C GLY A 60 10.98 5.74 -13.80
N SER A 61 10.05 6.70 -13.69
CA SER A 61 8.80 6.54 -12.94
C SER A 61 7.85 5.51 -13.56
N GLN A 62 7.80 5.44 -14.89
CA GLN A 62 7.02 4.44 -15.63
C GLN A 62 7.62 3.03 -15.46
N ILE A 63 8.94 2.92 -15.58
CA ILE A 63 9.69 1.67 -15.36
C ILE A 63 9.51 1.17 -13.93
N GLY A 64 9.68 2.04 -12.92
CA GLY A 64 9.51 1.65 -11.52
C GLY A 64 8.09 1.17 -11.19
N ALA A 65 7.07 1.71 -11.87
CA ALA A 65 5.70 1.24 -11.72
C ALA A 65 5.47 -0.16 -12.33
N TRP A 66 6.17 -0.52 -13.42
CA TRP A 66 6.15 -1.88 -13.96
C TRP A 66 6.95 -2.87 -13.09
N ALA A 67 8.10 -2.43 -12.55
CA ALA A 67 9.00 -3.28 -11.76
C ALA A 67 8.42 -3.62 -10.37
N SER A 68 7.61 -2.74 -9.79
CA SER A 68 7.11 -2.86 -8.43
C SER A 68 5.69 -3.40 -8.35
N GLN A 69 5.55 -4.61 -7.78
CA GLN A 69 4.25 -5.09 -7.27
C GLN A 69 4.00 -4.42 -5.91
N GLN A 70 3.49 -3.19 -5.94
CA GLN A 70 3.35 -2.34 -4.76
C GLN A 70 2.70 -3.11 -3.59
N SER A 71 3.31 -3.01 -2.41
CA SER A 71 2.88 -3.63 -1.15
C SER A 71 2.96 -5.15 -1.08
N LYS A 72 3.52 -5.85 -2.07
CA LYS A 72 3.88 -7.26 -1.93
C LYS A 72 5.08 -7.38 -0.99
N VAL A 73 4.97 -8.27 0.00
CA VAL A 73 6.09 -8.60 0.90
C VAL A 73 7.22 -9.20 0.07
N LEU A 74 8.40 -8.59 0.16
CA LEU A 74 9.63 -9.09 -0.48
C LEU A 74 10.54 -9.78 0.53
N TRP A 75 10.47 -9.32 1.77
CA TRP A 75 11.25 -9.81 2.89
C TRP A 75 10.46 -9.61 4.18
N GLU A 76 10.65 -10.53 5.12
CA GLU A 76 10.11 -10.47 6.47
C GLU A 76 11.13 -11.06 7.43
N THR A 77 11.27 -10.47 8.62
CA THR A 77 12.07 -11.04 9.71
C THR A 77 11.14 -11.63 10.77
N GLY A 78 11.29 -12.91 11.11
CA GLY A 78 10.47 -13.59 12.12
C GLY A 78 10.70 -15.10 12.14
N PRO A 79 10.31 -15.81 13.22
CA PRO A 79 10.49 -17.26 13.27
C PRO A 79 9.61 -17.92 12.19
N LEU A 80 10.21 -18.77 11.34
CA LEU A 80 9.46 -19.75 10.55
C LEU A 80 8.53 -20.48 11.51
N THR A 81 7.22 -20.36 11.31
CA THR A 81 6.27 -21.28 11.96
C THR A 81 6.76 -22.70 11.74
N ALA A 82 7.05 -23.42 12.84
CA ALA A 82 7.38 -24.84 12.80
C ALA A 82 6.35 -25.58 11.91
N PRO A 83 6.78 -26.57 11.11
CA PRO A 83 5.93 -27.18 10.11
C PRO A 83 4.62 -27.66 10.74
N ALA A 84 3.51 -27.35 10.08
CA ALA A 84 2.18 -27.81 10.44
C ALA A 84 2.23 -29.31 10.74
N SER A 85 1.93 -29.65 11.99
CA SER A 85 1.58 -30.97 12.52
C SER A 85 1.84 -32.14 11.56
N ALA A 86 2.95 -32.84 11.78
CA ALA A 86 3.01 -34.26 11.46
C ALA A 86 1.77 -34.91 12.09
N SER A 87 0.88 -35.43 11.25
CA SER A 87 -0.26 -36.23 11.67
C SER A 87 0.25 -37.37 12.54
N ALA A 88 -0.03 -37.29 13.84
CA ALA A 88 0.18 -38.39 14.76
C ALA A 88 -0.77 -39.54 14.36
N SER A 89 -0.26 -40.51 13.60
CA SER A 89 -0.79 -41.87 13.64
C SER A 89 -0.27 -42.51 14.92
N ALA A 90 -1.12 -42.52 15.96
CA ALA A 90 -0.89 -43.34 17.13
C ALA A 90 -0.96 -44.83 16.75
N SER A 91 0.15 -45.55 16.83
CA SER A 91 0.13 -47.00 17.02
C SER A 91 1.18 -47.40 18.06
N ALA A 92 0.71 -48.12 19.08
CA ALA A 92 1.46 -48.53 20.26
C ALA A 92 2.40 -49.72 20.02
N ALA A 93 3.56 -49.73 20.71
CA ALA A 93 4.21 -50.87 21.37
C ALA A 93 5.62 -50.42 21.83
N SER A 94 5.86 -50.19 23.12
CA SER A 94 6.35 -51.17 24.12
C SER A 94 7.80 -51.63 23.90
N ALA A 95 8.71 -51.18 24.78
CA ALA A 95 9.54 -52.05 25.66
C ALA A 95 10.99 -51.55 25.88
N ARG A 96 11.26 -51.25 27.17
CA ARG A 96 12.44 -51.58 27.99
C ARG A 96 13.74 -50.75 27.92
N LEU A 97 14.05 -50.24 29.12
CA LEU A 97 15.30 -49.80 29.74
C LEU A 97 16.55 -50.63 29.38
N HIS A 98 17.72 -50.00 29.29
CA HIS A 98 18.97 -50.36 30.00
C HIS A 98 20.01 -49.21 30.00
N ASP A 99 20.31 -48.78 31.24
CA ASP A 99 21.51 -48.21 31.90
C ASP A 99 22.62 -47.38 31.20
N PRO A 100 23.25 -46.42 31.94
CA PRO A 100 24.24 -45.45 31.48
C PRO A 100 25.70 -45.85 31.80
N ALA A 101 26.64 -45.05 31.28
CA ALA A 101 28.08 -44.94 31.62
C ALA A 101 29.07 -45.48 30.58
N ALA A 102 29.66 -44.56 29.80
CA ALA A 102 30.99 -44.57 29.17
C ALA A 102 31.01 -43.42 28.14
N ILE A 103 31.96 -42.47 28.03
CA ILE A 103 33.30 -42.26 28.55
C ILE A 103 33.56 -40.73 28.42
N VAL A 104 34.26 -40.15 29.40
CA VAL A 104 34.85 -38.81 29.38
C VAL A 104 36.28 -38.90 28.85
N ASN A 105 36.69 -37.91 28.04
CA ASN A 105 38.04 -37.30 27.85
C ASN A 105 38.17 -36.84 26.39
N GLY A 106 38.62 -35.64 26.00
CA GLY A 106 39.19 -34.48 26.67
C GLY A 106 39.87 -33.60 25.61
N LEU A 107 39.85 -32.26 25.82
CA LEU A 107 40.65 -31.17 25.21
C LEU A 107 40.70 -31.04 23.68
N ASP A 108 40.33 -29.87 23.14
CA ASP A 108 41.32 -28.79 22.93
C ASP A 108 40.65 -27.44 22.63
N THR A 109 41.28 -26.38 23.12
CA THR A 109 40.91 -24.97 22.96
C THR A 109 41.62 -24.38 21.73
N ALA A 110 40.90 -23.86 20.73
CA ALA A 110 41.35 -22.75 19.87
C ALA A 110 40.29 -22.38 18.82
N ASN A 111 40.29 -21.10 18.44
CA ASN A 111 39.48 -20.43 17.42
C ASN A 111 38.03 -20.09 17.80
N ALA A 112 37.90 -19.24 18.82
CA ALA A 112 37.08 -18.05 18.64
C ALA A 112 37.71 -17.19 17.52
N ASP A 113 36.90 -16.47 16.73
CA ASP A 113 37.30 -15.45 15.74
C ASP A 113 37.37 -15.85 14.25
N ALA A 114 36.44 -16.68 13.75
CA ALA A 114 36.30 -16.84 12.29
C ALA A 114 34.86 -16.99 11.76
N ASP A 115 33.82 -16.70 12.54
CA ASP A 115 32.42 -16.84 12.06
C ASP A 115 31.60 -15.54 12.14
N ALA A 116 32.27 -14.39 12.25
CA ALA A 116 31.65 -13.07 12.12
C ALA A 116 31.54 -12.59 10.65
N ALA A 117 31.74 -13.49 9.67
CA ALA A 117 31.91 -13.12 8.26
C ALA A 117 30.93 -13.78 7.28
N LEU A 118 29.79 -14.31 7.75
CA LEU A 118 28.73 -14.86 6.87
C LEU A 118 27.32 -14.44 7.27
N ILE A 119 27.15 -13.24 7.83
CA ILE A 119 25.86 -12.56 7.70
C ILE A 119 25.87 -11.97 6.30
N ASN A 120 25.27 -12.68 5.34
CA ASN A 120 24.92 -12.10 4.05
C ASN A 120 24.05 -10.87 4.32
N ASN A 121 24.66 -9.69 4.27
CA ASN A 121 24.03 -8.38 4.53
C ASN A 121 23.05 -7.95 3.41
N ASP A 122 22.47 -8.91 2.66
CA ASP A 122 21.82 -8.66 1.36
C ASP A 122 20.30 -8.87 1.32
N GLU A 123 19.64 -9.44 2.33
CA GLU A 123 18.31 -10.00 2.07
C GLU A 123 17.12 -9.17 2.54
N ASP A 124 17.19 -7.84 2.70
CA ASP A 124 15.96 -7.03 2.96
C ASP A 124 14.99 -6.90 1.77
N GLY A 125 15.30 -7.59 0.66
CA GLY A 125 14.54 -7.58 -0.58
C GLY A 125 14.91 -6.44 -1.53
N ARG A 126 15.90 -5.60 -1.21
CA ARG A 126 16.35 -4.51 -2.09
C ARG A 126 16.90 -4.98 -3.42
N SER A 127 17.77 -5.99 -3.43
CA SER A 127 18.38 -6.55 -4.64
C SER A 127 17.32 -7.05 -5.64
N ILE A 128 16.24 -7.67 -5.13
CA ILE A 128 15.08 -8.11 -5.92
C ILE A 128 14.42 -6.93 -6.66
N LEU A 129 14.29 -5.77 -6.00
CA LEU A 129 13.72 -4.58 -6.64
C LEU A 129 14.67 -4.03 -7.71
N ASP A 130 15.95 -3.93 -7.42
CA ASP A 130 16.95 -3.40 -8.34
C ASP A 130 17.05 -4.29 -9.60
N ASP A 131 17.00 -5.61 -9.46
CA ASP A 131 17.01 -6.54 -10.59
C ASP A 131 15.72 -6.47 -11.43
N ARG A 132 14.55 -6.30 -10.80
CA ARG A 132 13.30 -6.06 -11.55
C ARG A 132 13.31 -4.74 -12.30
N VAL A 133 13.94 -3.70 -11.75
CA VAL A 133 14.12 -2.43 -12.47
C VAL A 133 14.99 -2.65 -13.71
N LYS A 134 16.15 -3.31 -13.58
CA LYS A 134 17.01 -3.64 -14.73
C LYS A 134 16.28 -4.48 -15.78
N GLU A 135 15.48 -5.45 -15.35
CA GLU A 135 14.65 -6.27 -16.24
C GLU A 135 13.67 -5.39 -17.03
N MET A 136 12.96 -4.47 -16.37
CA MET A 136 12.02 -3.58 -17.04
C MET A 136 12.72 -2.54 -17.92
N GLU A 137 13.89 -2.03 -17.52
CA GLU A 137 14.74 -1.17 -18.36
C GLU A 137 15.13 -1.89 -19.66
N ALA A 138 15.62 -3.13 -19.55
CA ALA A 138 15.97 -3.94 -20.71
C ALA A 138 14.75 -4.25 -21.59
N ARG A 139 13.63 -4.62 -20.97
CA ARG A 139 12.36 -4.90 -21.66
C ARG A 139 11.86 -3.71 -22.47
N PHE A 140 12.01 -2.50 -21.94
CA PHE A 140 11.52 -1.28 -22.56
C PHE A 140 12.61 -0.47 -23.25
N ALA A 141 13.83 -0.97 -23.43
CA ALA A 141 14.95 -0.19 -23.97
C ALA A 141 14.61 0.53 -25.29
N ASP A 142 13.96 -0.18 -26.21
CA ASP A 142 13.58 0.32 -27.53
C ASP A 142 12.10 0.74 -27.64
N VAL A 143 11.40 0.87 -26.51
CA VAL A 143 9.98 1.24 -26.47
C VAL A 143 9.84 2.72 -26.15
N GLU A 144 9.59 3.55 -27.15
CA GLU A 144 9.46 5.00 -26.97
C GLU A 144 8.37 5.34 -25.93
N GLU A 145 7.15 4.82 -26.12
CA GLU A 145 6.04 4.98 -25.19
C GLU A 145 5.79 3.71 -24.38
N ILE A 146 6.19 3.72 -23.10
CA ILE A 146 5.92 2.58 -22.20
C ILE A 146 4.41 2.53 -21.93
N PRO A 147 3.75 1.39 -22.19
CA PRO A 147 2.31 1.27 -21.97
C PRO A 147 1.96 1.39 -20.49
N LEU A 148 0.77 1.89 -20.21
CA LEU A 148 0.21 1.93 -18.86
C LEU A 148 -0.02 0.50 -18.34
N PRO A 149 0.57 0.06 -17.20
CA PRO A 149 0.33 -1.25 -16.64
C PRO A 149 -1.16 -1.48 -16.34
N PRO A 150 -1.70 -2.69 -16.54
CA PRO A 150 -3.10 -2.99 -16.24
C PRO A 150 -3.44 -2.82 -14.75
N PHE A 151 -2.44 -2.97 -13.87
CA PHE A 151 -2.53 -2.77 -12.42
C PHE A 151 -2.07 -1.36 -11.97
N TRP A 152 -1.96 -0.39 -12.88
CA TRP A 152 -1.78 1.02 -12.53
C TRP A 152 -2.97 1.91 -12.95
N GLY A 153 -3.41 2.81 -12.06
CA GLY A 153 -4.47 3.77 -12.36
C GLY A 153 -4.61 4.85 -11.30
N GLY A 154 -5.42 5.87 -11.62
CA GLY A 154 -5.72 6.96 -10.69
C GLY A 154 -7.00 6.74 -9.89
N ILE A 155 -7.09 7.43 -8.75
CA ILE A 155 -8.32 7.60 -7.98
C ILE A 155 -8.56 9.09 -7.71
N ARG A 156 -9.82 9.47 -7.50
CA ARG A 156 -10.22 10.80 -7.03
C ARG A 156 -11.11 10.70 -5.81
N ILE A 157 -11.01 11.67 -4.91
CA ILE A 157 -11.96 11.85 -3.80
C ILE A 157 -12.98 12.89 -4.24
N VAL A 158 -14.26 12.48 -4.29
CA VAL A 158 -15.40 13.37 -4.47
C VAL A 158 -15.77 13.95 -3.10
N PRO A 159 -15.51 15.24 -2.83
CA PRO A 159 -15.56 15.77 -1.47
C PRO A 159 -16.99 15.85 -0.93
N GLU A 160 -17.27 15.18 0.18
CA GLU A 160 -18.50 15.34 0.98
C GLU A 160 -18.29 16.37 2.10
N SER A 161 -17.05 16.52 2.58
CA SER A 161 -16.67 17.68 3.38
C SER A 161 -15.24 18.17 3.14
N VAL A 162 -15.03 19.46 3.34
CA VAL A 162 -13.70 20.11 3.32
C VAL A 162 -13.58 20.99 4.55
N GLU A 163 -12.57 20.77 5.39
CA GLU A 163 -12.27 21.62 6.54
C GLU A 163 -11.00 22.43 6.28
N PHE A 164 -11.08 23.74 6.50
CA PHE A 164 -9.94 24.65 6.53
C PHE A 164 -9.64 25.01 7.99
N TRP A 165 -8.42 24.72 8.41
CA TRP A 165 -7.89 25.05 9.72
C TRP A 165 -6.75 26.05 9.59
N GLN A 166 -6.74 27.08 10.44
CA GLN A 166 -5.67 28.07 10.54
C GLN A 166 -5.24 28.23 12.00
N GLY A 167 -3.93 28.05 12.21
CA GLY A 167 -3.26 28.23 13.49
C GLY A 167 -3.34 29.67 14.00
N ARG A 168 -3.38 29.81 15.32
CA ARG A 168 -3.44 31.07 16.05
C ARG A 168 -2.61 30.92 17.33
N LYS A 169 -1.82 31.93 17.66
CA LYS A 169 -1.00 31.96 18.90
C LYS A 169 -1.84 31.81 20.17
N SER A 170 -3.08 32.29 20.15
CA SER A 170 -4.02 32.20 21.27
C SER A 170 -4.58 30.79 21.51
N ARG A 171 -4.27 29.81 20.64
CA ARG A 171 -4.88 28.47 20.59
C ARG A 171 -6.35 28.44 20.19
N LEU A 172 -6.96 29.61 19.95
CA LEU A 172 -8.30 29.76 19.39
C LEU A 172 -8.22 29.68 17.86
N HIS A 173 -7.96 28.49 17.33
CA HIS A 173 -7.80 28.24 15.90
C HIS A 173 -9.08 28.51 15.12
N ASP A 174 -8.93 29.01 13.91
CA ASP A 174 -10.05 29.14 12.98
C ASP A 174 -10.28 27.78 12.30
N ARG A 175 -11.50 27.26 12.42
CA ARG A 175 -11.92 26.02 11.77
C ARG A 175 -13.21 26.25 11.00
N PHE A 176 -13.15 26.13 9.69
CA PHE A 176 -14.31 26.25 8.80
C PHE A 176 -14.51 24.95 8.03
N ARG A 177 -15.62 24.27 8.30
CA ARG A 177 -16.01 23.04 7.61
C ARG A 177 -17.11 23.34 6.59
N TYR A 178 -16.84 23.01 5.34
CA TYR A 178 -17.80 22.97 4.25
C TYR A 178 -18.34 21.54 4.17
N VAL A 179 -19.66 21.38 4.22
CA VAL A 179 -20.35 20.09 4.11
C VAL A 179 -21.28 20.13 2.92
N ARG A 180 -21.19 19.13 2.05
CA ARG A 180 -22.04 18.98 0.88
C ARG A 180 -23.48 18.72 1.35
N VAL A 181 -24.43 19.47 0.82
CA VAL A 181 -25.86 19.31 1.05
C VAL A 181 -26.50 18.96 -0.28
N HIS A 182 -26.92 17.72 -0.42
CA HIS A 182 -27.59 17.20 -1.61
C HIS A 182 -29.03 17.73 -1.65
N GLY A 183 -29.44 18.32 -2.78
CA GLY A 183 -30.81 18.76 -3.02
C GLY A 183 -31.61 17.73 -3.80
N LYS A 184 -32.94 17.89 -3.86
CA LYS A 184 -33.74 17.22 -4.90
C LYS A 184 -33.53 17.97 -6.21
N VAL A 185 -33.17 17.25 -7.28
CA VAL A 185 -33.05 17.82 -8.63
C VAL A 185 -34.47 17.96 -9.19
N GLU A 186 -34.99 19.18 -9.21
CA GLU A 186 -36.23 19.53 -9.91
C GLU A 186 -35.89 20.54 -11.01
N THR A 187 -35.26 20.10 -12.09
CA THR A 187 -35.32 20.71 -13.44
C THR A 187 -34.40 19.98 -14.41
N ALA A 188 -34.86 19.84 -15.66
CA ALA A 188 -34.20 19.20 -16.80
C ALA A 188 -33.05 20.05 -17.40
N ASP A 189 -32.17 20.58 -16.55
CA ASP A 189 -30.98 21.31 -16.97
C ASP A 189 -29.74 20.57 -16.46
N GLU A 190 -29.15 19.77 -17.35
CA GLU A 190 -28.12 18.75 -17.06
C GLU A 190 -26.78 19.35 -16.55
N THR A 191 -26.65 20.69 -16.50
CA THR A 191 -25.42 21.39 -16.09
C THR A 191 -25.47 22.03 -14.70
N ALA A 192 -26.62 22.06 -14.01
CA ALA A 192 -26.70 22.61 -12.65
C ALA A 192 -26.20 21.58 -11.61
N LYS A 193 -25.12 21.91 -10.88
CA LYS A 193 -24.60 21.05 -9.79
C LYS A 193 -25.72 20.77 -8.78
N ALA A 194 -26.08 19.49 -8.61
CA ALA A 194 -27.17 18.98 -7.76
C ALA A 194 -26.97 19.15 -6.23
N PHE A 195 -26.07 20.02 -5.78
CA PHE A 195 -25.74 20.19 -4.37
C PHE A 195 -25.36 21.64 -4.03
N LYS A 196 -25.55 21.99 -2.75
CA LYS A 196 -25.10 23.24 -2.13
C LYS A 196 -24.04 22.93 -1.06
N TRP A 197 -23.26 23.92 -0.67
CA TRP A 197 -22.34 23.79 0.47
C TRP A 197 -22.90 24.50 1.70
N ARG A 198 -22.92 23.81 2.83
CA ARG A 198 -23.19 24.39 4.15
C ARG A 198 -21.88 24.62 4.87
N ILE A 199 -21.67 25.83 5.37
CA ILE A 199 -20.44 26.22 6.06
C ILE A 199 -20.70 26.23 7.57
N GLN A 200 -19.80 25.63 8.34
CA GLN A 200 -19.84 25.60 9.80
C GLN A 200 -18.51 26.13 10.34
N ARG A 201 -18.56 27.07 11.29
CA ARG A 201 -17.39 27.35 12.14
C ARG A 201 -17.37 26.34 13.27
N LEU A 202 -16.24 25.67 13.48
CA LEU A 202 -16.04 24.72 14.57
C LEU A 202 -15.19 25.38 15.67
N SER A 203 -15.39 24.95 16.92
CA SER A 203 -14.43 25.25 17.98
C SER A 203 -13.07 24.60 17.65
N PRO A 204 -11.95 25.22 18.03
CA PRO A 204 -10.61 24.65 17.84
C PRO A 204 -10.52 23.22 18.38
#